data_AF-A0A5X3PBW2-F1
#
_entry.id   AF-A0A5X3PBW2-F1
#
_cell.length_a   1.000
_cell.length_b   1.000
_cell.length_c   1.000
_cell.angle_alpha   90.00
_cell.angle_beta   90.00
_cell.angle_gamma   90.00
#
_symmetry.space_group_name_H-M   'P 1'
#
loop_
_entity.id
_entity.type
_entity.pdbx_description
1 polymer ?
#
loop_
_entity_poly.entity_id
_entity_poly.type
_entity_poly.pdbx_seq_one_letter_code
_entity_poly.pdbx_strand_id
1 'polypeptide(L)'
;DKWGRIEATISNAAKAVVRPDFVDIDIRFDQFRDEIMFAPAGSGQWQAFTDADYARLRITMEKRGFKPVGRELIRDVVLLAADEQPFDSATTWLNGLEWDGVPRIESF
;
A
#
# COMPACT_ATOMS: atom_id res chain seq x y z
N ASP A 1 18.98 18.19 6.47
CA ASP A 1 19.74 19.44 6.21
C ASP A 1 19.76 20.36 7.45
N LYS A 2 20.35 21.56 7.37
CA LYS A 2 20.36 22.57 8.46
C LYS A 2 18.97 23.08 8.88
N TRP A 3 17.91 22.63 8.20
CA TRP A 3 16.52 22.97 8.45
C TRP A 3 15.70 21.77 8.95
N GLY A 4 16.35 20.65 9.27
CA GLY A 4 15.69 19.46 9.82
C GLY A 4 14.87 18.65 8.81
N ARG A 5 15.02 18.90 7.50
CA ARG A 5 14.31 18.12 6.47
C ARG A 5 14.92 16.75 6.28
N ILE A 6 14.05 15.79 5.98
CA ILE A 6 14.42 14.41 5.65
C ILE A 6 14.94 14.38 4.21
N GLU A 7 16.13 13.83 4.01
CA GLU A 7 16.72 13.70 2.68
C GLU A 7 15.94 12.68 1.84
N ALA A 8 15.68 13.02 0.57
CA ALA A 8 14.96 12.17 -0.38
C ALA A 8 15.87 11.07 -0.95
N THR A 9 16.39 10.22 -0.06
CA THR A 9 17.15 9.02 -0.43
C THR A 9 16.22 7.82 -0.53
N ILE A 10 16.60 6.81 -1.31
CA ILE A 10 15.83 5.57 -1.44
C ILE A 10 15.58 4.90 -0.08
N SER A 11 16.59 4.84 0.80
CA SER A 11 16.42 4.21 2.11
C SER A 11 15.45 4.97 3.01
N ASN A 12 15.49 6.32 3.02
CA ASN A 12 14.55 7.10 3.81
C ASN A 12 13.13 6.97 3.27
N ALA A 13 12.97 7.05 1.95
CA ALA A 13 11.66 6.93 1.31
C ALA A 13 11.06 5.54 1.54
N ALA A 14 11.83 4.45 1.38
CA ALA A 14 11.38 3.09 1.67
C ALA A 14 10.87 2.96 3.12
N LYS A 15 11.65 3.42 4.10
CA LYS A 15 11.25 3.40 5.53
C LYS A 15 9.98 4.19 5.82
N ALA A 16 9.72 5.27 5.08
CA ALA A 16 8.52 6.07 5.24
C ALA A 16 7.30 5.41 4.59
N VAL A 17 7.46 4.87 3.37
CA VAL A 17 6.36 4.29 2.60
C VAL A 17 5.80 3.02 3.25
N VAL A 18 6.64 2.22 3.92
CA VAL A 18 6.18 1.04 4.69
C VAL A 18 5.54 1.40 6.04
N ARG A 19 5.35 2.68 6.34
CA ARG A 19 4.79 3.17 7.61
C ARG A 19 3.45 3.87 7.37
N PRO A 20 2.32 3.16 7.47
CA PRO A 20 0.99 3.75 7.29
C PRO A 20 0.70 4.90 8.26
N ASP A 21 1.29 4.88 9.46
CA ASP A 21 1.18 5.96 10.44
C ASP A 21 1.96 7.23 10.06
N PHE A 22 2.87 7.14 9.07
CA PHE A 22 3.64 8.27 8.54
C PHE A 22 3.07 8.80 7.22
N VAL A 23 2.71 7.90 6.29
CA VAL A 23 2.20 8.27 4.95
C VAL A 23 0.68 8.20 4.81
N ASP A 24 -0.03 7.92 5.89
CA ASP A 24 -1.51 7.86 6.00
C ASP A 24 -2.19 6.75 5.17
N ILE A 25 -1.42 5.92 4.46
CA ILE A 25 -1.89 4.78 3.66
C ILE A 25 -1.05 3.52 3.91
N ASP A 26 -1.71 2.38 3.89
CA ASP A 26 -1.10 1.05 3.82
C ASP A 26 -1.04 0.62 2.34
N ILE A 27 0.12 0.17 1.87
CA ILE A 27 0.37 -0.19 0.46
C ILE A 27 0.84 -1.64 0.44
N ARG A 28 0.18 -2.45 -0.38
CA ARG A 28 0.40 -3.90 -0.46
C ARG A 28 0.21 -4.41 -1.89
N PHE A 29 0.76 -5.57 -2.17
CA PHE A 29 0.51 -6.27 -3.43
C PHE A 29 -0.61 -7.31 -3.27
N ASP A 30 -1.64 -7.24 -4.10
CA ASP A 30 -2.71 -8.25 -4.13
C ASP A 30 -2.38 -9.35 -5.15
N GLN A 31 -2.03 -10.52 -4.66
CA GLN A 31 -1.65 -11.67 -5.48
C GLN A 31 -2.80 -12.21 -6.33
N PHE A 32 -4.05 -12.02 -5.91
CA PHE A 32 -5.21 -12.48 -6.67
C PHE A 32 -5.53 -11.55 -7.84
N ARG A 33 -5.39 -10.23 -7.62
CA ARG A 33 -5.63 -9.22 -8.64
C ARG A 33 -4.40 -8.87 -9.49
N ASP A 34 -3.23 -9.32 -9.06
CA ASP A 34 -1.93 -9.03 -9.68
C ASP A 34 -1.66 -7.51 -9.79
N GLU A 35 -2.02 -6.76 -8.75
CA GLU A 35 -1.89 -5.29 -8.74
C GLU A 35 -1.52 -4.73 -7.36
N ILE A 36 -0.96 -3.52 -7.35
CA ILE A 36 -0.69 -2.79 -6.10
C ILE A 36 -2.00 -2.18 -5.60
N MET A 37 -2.27 -2.40 -4.33
CA MET A 37 -3.42 -1.89 -3.61
C MET A 37 -2.98 -0.92 -2.52
N PHE A 38 -3.87 -0.01 -2.14
CA PHE A 38 -3.72 0.73 -0.90
C PHE A 38 -5.03 0.88 -0.13
N ALA A 39 -4.91 1.15 1.15
CA ALA A 39 -6.03 1.53 2.00
C ALA A 39 -5.60 2.72 2.90
N PRO A 40 -6.51 3.65 3.24
CA PRO A 40 -6.27 4.57 4.35
C PRO A 40 -5.82 3.79 5.60
N ALA A 41 -4.83 4.30 6.32
CA ALA A 41 -4.22 3.60 7.45
C ALA A 41 -5.28 3.10 8.45
N GLY A 42 -5.28 1.79 8.72
CA GLY A 42 -6.20 1.12 9.64
C GLY A 42 -7.63 0.91 9.13
N SER A 43 -7.98 1.33 7.92
CA SER A 43 -9.36 1.22 7.40
C SER A 43 -9.71 -0.16 6.82
N GLY A 44 -8.72 -0.87 6.28
CA GLY A 44 -8.95 -2.09 5.48
C GLY A 44 -9.75 -1.87 4.19
N GLN A 45 -10.01 -0.61 3.80
CA GLN A 45 -10.75 -0.26 2.59
C GLN A 45 -9.80 -0.22 1.39
N TRP A 46 -9.48 -1.41 0.87
CA TRP A 46 -8.52 -1.58 -0.22
C TRP A 46 -9.06 -1.10 -1.57
N GLN A 47 -8.25 -0.31 -2.27
CA GLN A 47 -8.50 0.17 -3.63
C GLN A 47 -7.22 0.10 -4.47
N ALA A 48 -7.36 0.04 -5.80
CA ALA A 48 -6.22 -0.02 -6.70
C ALA A 48 -5.34 1.23 -6.59
N PHE A 49 -4.02 1.04 -6.57
CA PHE A 49 -3.05 2.12 -6.56
C PHE A 49 -2.80 2.63 -7.98
N THR A 50 -3.15 3.89 -8.24
CA THR A 50 -3.09 4.49 -9.56
C THR A 50 -1.91 5.44 -9.73
N ASP A 51 -1.66 5.88 -10.97
CA ASP A 51 -0.62 6.87 -11.26
C ASP A 51 -0.79 8.18 -10.48
N ALA A 52 -2.03 8.57 -10.17
CA ALA A 52 -2.33 9.75 -9.37
C ALA A 52 -1.88 9.60 -7.90
N ASP A 53 -1.83 8.37 -7.39
CA ASP A 53 -1.48 8.09 -6.00
C ASP A 53 0.01 8.30 -5.72
N TYR A 54 0.89 8.10 -6.72
CA TYR A 54 2.29 8.52 -6.61
C TYR A 54 2.42 10.02 -6.30
N ALA A 55 1.62 10.86 -6.96
CA ALA A 55 1.66 12.30 -6.71
C ALA A 55 1.12 12.64 -5.32
N ARG A 56 0.00 12.01 -4.91
CA ARG A 56 -0.58 12.19 -3.56
C ARG A 56 0.38 11.77 -2.46
N LEU A 57 1.08 10.65 -2.65
CA LEU A 57 2.07 10.14 -1.71
C LEU A 57 3.25 11.10 -1.58
N ARG A 58 3.79 11.60 -2.70
CA ARG A 58 4.87 12.61 -2.68
C ARG A 58 4.47 13.89 -1.94
N ILE A 59 3.25 14.39 -2.17
CA ILE A 59 2.71 15.55 -1.44
C ILE A 59 2.64 15.26 0.06
N THR A 60 2.21 14.06 0.45
CA THR A 60 2.14 13.66 1.85
C THR A 60 3.53 13.61 2.47
N MET A 61 4.51 13.00 1.79
CA MET A 61 5.89 12.97 2.27
C MET A 61 6.50 14.37 2.42
N GLU A 62 6.27 15.27 1.47
CA GLU A 62 6.71 16.67 1.57
C GLU A 62 6.10 17.38 2.78
N LYS A 63 4.80 17.20 3.04
CA LYS A 63 4.13 17.71 4.26
C LYS A 63 4.72 17.14 5.55
N ARG A 64 5.30 15.93 5.50
CA ARG A 64 6.00 15.29 6.62
C ARG A 64 7.49 15.65 6.71
N GLY A 65 7.95 16.63 5.92
CA GLY A 65 9.29 17.18 6.01
C GLY A 65 10.33 16.52 5.10
N PHE A 66 9.94 15.66 4.17
CA PHE A 66 10.83 15.22 3.12
C PHE A 66 11.22 16.36 2.18
N LYS A 67 12.45 16.34 1.69
CA LYS A 67 12.80 17.02 0.45
C LYS A 67 12.00 16.42 -0.72
N PRO A 68 11.83 17.16 -1.83
CA PRO A 68 11.06 16.66 -2.96
C PRO A 68 11.55 15.28 -3.42
N VAL A 69 10.68 14.29 -3.31
CA VAL A 69 10.94 12.92 -3.79
C VAL A 69 10.70 12.89 -5.29
N GLY A 70 11.60 12.30 -6.08
CA GLY A 70 11.46 12.19 -7.54
C GLY A 70 10.39 11.18 -7.97
N ARG A 71 9.95 11.24 -9.23
CA ARG A 71 8.94 10.31 -9.79
C ARG A 71 9.43 8.86 -9.83
N GLU A 72 10.64 8.64 -10.34
CA GLU A 72 11.21 7.28 -10.40
C GLU A 72 11.49 6.75 -9.00
N LEU A 73 12.07 7.60 -8.13
CA LEU A 73 12.33 7.23 -6.74
C LEU A 73 11.06 6.77 -5.99
N ILE A 74 9.93 7.49 -6.15
CA ILE A 74 8.69 7.07 -5.47
C ILE A 74 8.15 5.75 -6.02
N ARG A 75 8.32 5.50 -7.32
CA ARG A 75 7.88 4.25 -7.95
C ARG A 75 8.66 3.06 -7.45
N ASP A 76 9.99 3.18 -7.40
CA ASP A 76 10.87 2.12 -6.92
C ASP A 76 10.51 1.70 -5.49
N VAL A 77 10.30 2.68 -4.60
CA VAL A 77 10.00 2.37 -3.19
C VAL A 77 8.58 1.89 -2.96
N VAL A 78 7.61 2.31 -3.77
CA VAL A 78 6.23 1.77 -3.70
C VAL A 78 6.20 0.33 -4.20
N LEU A 79 6.91 0.03 -5.30
CA LEU A 79 7.08 -1.34 -5.79
C LEU A 79 7.71 -2.23 -4.72
N LEU A 80 8.81 -1.77 -4.11
CA LEU A 80 9.46 -2.49 -3.02
C LEU A 80 8.52 -2.70 -1.82
N ALA A 81 7.83 -1.66 -1.37
CA ALA A 81 6.92 -1.74 -0.23
C ALA A 81 5.74 -2.69 -0.47
N ALA A 82 5.24 -2.75 -1.71
CA ALA A 82 4.17 -3.67 -2.10
C ALA A 82 4.67 -5.12 -2.15
N ASP A 83 5.85 -5.36 -2.74
CA ASP A 83 6.48 -6.68 -2.85
C ASP A 83 6.80 -7.29 -1.48
N GLU A 84 7.24 -6.47 -0.51
CA GLU A 84 7.52 -6.91 0.87
C GLU A 84 6.25 -7.20 1.69
N GLN A 85 5.07 -6.82 1.21
CA GLN A 85 3.80 -6.93 1.94
C GLN A 85 2.66 -7.52 1.08
N PRO A 86 2.81 -8.75 0.54
CA PRO A 86 1.78 -9.35 -0.28
C PRO A 86 0.56 -9.80 0.55
N PHE A 87 -0.61 -9.80 -0.07
CA PHE A 87 -1.82 -10.44 0.45
C PHE A 87 -2.65 -11.03 -0.70
N ASP A 88 -3.63 -11.87 -0.37
CA ASP A 88 -4.57 -12.45 -1.33
C ASP A 88 -5.98 -12.03 -0.95
N SER A 89 -6.60 -11.17 -1.77
CA SER A 89 -7.94 -10.66 -1.48
C SER A 89 -9.03 -11.72 -1.60
N ALA A 90 -8.87 -12.73 -2.47
CA ALA A 90 -9.85 -13.80 -2.62
C ALA A 90 -9.85 -14.72 -1.39
N THR A 91 -8.67 -15.10 -0.90
CA THR A 91 -8.50 -15.88 0.33
C THR A 91 -9.00 -15.09 1.54
N THR A 92 -8.69 -13.79 1.62
CA THR A 92 -9.19 -12.91 2.69
C THR A 92 -10.71 -12.85 2.70
N TRP A 93 -11.33 -12.69 1.53
CA TRP A 93 -12.79 -12.69 1.40
C TRP A 93 -13.39 -14.04 1.76
N LEU A 94 -12.85 -15.13 1.22
CA LEU A 94 -13.33 -16.50 1.47
C LEU A 94 -13.30 -16.85 2.96
N ASN A 95 -12.22 -16.51 3.66
CA ASN A 95 -12.07 -16.76 5.09
C ASN A 95 -12.99 -15.90 5.97
N GLY A 96 -13.55 -14.82 5.42
CA GLY A 96 -14.53 -13.97 6.09
C GLY A 96 -15.98 -14.45 5.93
N LEU A 97 -16.24 -15.45 5.08
CA LEU A 97 -17.58 -15.99 4.86
C LEU A 97 -17.96 -16.98 5.96
N GLU A 98 -19.14 -16.80 6.53
CA GLU A 98 -19.78 -17.79 7.39
C GLU A 98 -20.72 -18.66 6.55
N TRP A 99 -20.59 -19.98 6.66
CA TRP A 99 -21.45 -20.90 5.92
C TRP A 99 -22.87 -20.84 6.48
N ASP A 100 -23.85 -20.64 5.61
CA ASP A 100 -25.28 -20.56 5.95
C ASP A 100 -25.92 -21.91 6.31
N GLY A 101 -25.14 -22.99 6.37
CA GLY A 101 -25.62 -24.32 6.72
C GLY A 101 -26.39 -25.04 5.61
N VAL A 102 -26.56 -24.42 4.42
CA VAL A 102 -27.32 -25.01 3.31
C VAL A 102 -26.37 -25.74 2.35
N PRO A 103 -26.51 -27.07 2.19
CA PRO A 103 -25.79 -27.82 1.17
C PRO A 103 -26.18 -27.32 -0.23
N ARG A 104 -25.19 -27.02 -1.07
CA ARG A 104 -25.39 -26.53 -2.46
C ARG A 104 -25.10 -27.59 -3.52
N ILE A 105 -24.42 -28.66 -3.15
CA ILE A 105 -24.07 -29.77 -4.05
C ILE A 105 -24.47 -31.06 -3.36
N GLU A 106 -25.34 -31.83 -4.01
CA GLU A 106 -25.85 -33.12 -3.49
C GLU A 106 -25.14 -34.33 -4.11
N SER A 107 -24.45 -34.17 -5.26
CA SER A 107 -23.68 -35.22 -5.93
C SER A 107 -22.61 -34.62 -6.86
N PHE A 108 -21.48 -35.32 -7.01
CA PHE A 108 -20.40 -35.02 -7.98
C PHE A 108 -20.58 -35.80 -9.29
#